data_AF-A0A268JUW2-F1
#
_entry.id   AF-A0A268JUW2-F1
#
_cell.length_a   1.000
_cell.length_b   1.000
_cell.length_c   1.000
_cell.angle_alpha   90.00
_cell.angle_beta   90.00
_cell.angle_gamma   90.00
#
_symmetry.space_group_name_H-M   'P 1'
#
loop_
_entity.id
_entity.type
_entity.pdbx_description
1 polymer ?
#
loop_
_entity_poly.entity_id
_entity_poly.type
_entity_poly.pdbx_seq_one_letter_code
_entity_poly.pdbx_strand_id
1 'polypeptide(L)'
;MDLNPTPQEQKISEDKGFPLTPDVGIVVSKDTDEQAIHEVLRALEDADVKRIVRINAGEKVTTPVTIWIGGPSENMGSALVLDQMGVEGPEALKDEGDVLASKQKGKKQIVLAGKDKTGTYYAAKTFKHLIQDREGRDWVPEAEIRDWPEMPIRGSIEGFYGPPWTHEDRLSQLEFYGENKH
;
A
#
# COMPACT_ATOMS: atom_id res chain seq x y z
N MET A 1 4.05 -8.47 14.49
CA MET A 1 4.42 -7.88 13.19
C MET A 1 4.84 -6.45 13.45
N ASP A 2 5.96 -6.00 12.88
CA ASP A 2 6.48 -4.66 13.11
C ASP A 2 6.53 -3.90 11.77
N LEU A 3 5.75 -2.84 11.66
CA LEU A 3 5.70 -1.99 10.47
C LEU A 3 6.65 -0.80 10.69
N ASN A 4 7.47 -0.51 9.67
CA ASN A 4 8.43 0.59 9.74
C ASN A 4 8.28 1.51 8.51
N PRO A 5 8.16 2.84 8.70
CA PRO A 5 7.94 3.53 9.97
C PRO A 5 6.68 3.06 10.70
N THR A 6 6.66 3.18 12.04
CA THR A 6 5.47 2.81 12.82
C THR A 6 4.29 3.69 12.43
N PRO A 7 3.17 3.11 11.97
CA PRO A 7 2.00 3.89 11.59
C PRO A 7 1.39 4.65 12.78
N GLN A 8 0.77 5.78 12.49
CA GLN A 8 0.06 6.59 13.50
C GLN A 8 -1.07 5.80 14.17
N GLU A 9 -1.88 5.09 13.38
CA GLU A 9 -2.96 4.23 13.86
C GLU A 9 -2.92 2.87 13.16
N GLN A 10 -3.00 1.80 13.93
CA GLN A 10 -3.09 0.45 13.37
C GLN A 10 -3.97 -0.48 14.21
N LYS A 11 -4.77 -1.29 13.52
CA LYS A 11 -5.50 -2.44 14.06
C LYS A 11 -5.26 -3.60 13.12
N ILE A 12 -4.45 -4.56 13.56
CA ILE A 12 -4.11 -5.76 12.77
C ILE A 12 -4.55 -6.97 13.58
N SER A 13 -5.32 -7.85 12.95
CA SER A 13 -5.74 -9.12 13.54
C SER A 13 -4.68 -10.19 13.30
N GLU A 14 -4.32 -10.93 14.34
CA GLU A 14 -3.37 -12.05 14.22
C GLU A 14 -4.04 -13.35 13.73
N ASP A 15 -5.33 -13.49 14.00
CA ASP A 15 -6.13 -14.69 13.77
C ASP A 15 -7.00 -14.62 12.51
N LYS A 16 -7.33 -13.42 12.03
CA LYS A 16 -8.15 -13.19 10.83
C LYS A 16 -7.32 -12.64 9.69
N GLY A 17 -7.70 -13.06 8.50
CA GLY A 17 -7.04 -12.71 7.26
C GLY A 17 -7.35 -13.75 6.21
N PHE A 18 -6.63 -13.72 5.10
CA PHE A 18 -6.84 -14.64 4.01
C PHE A 18 -5.53 -14.90 3.24
N PRO A 19 -5.41 -16.07 2.59
CA PRO A 19 -4.26 -16.34 1.73
C PRO A 19 -4.35 -15.46 0.49
N LEU A 20 -3.20 -14.94 0.07
CA LEU A 20 -3.02 -14.29 -1.22
C LEU A 20 -3.07 -15.37 -2.29
N THR A 21 -4.07 -15.28 -3.17
CA THR A 21 -4.32 -16.32 -4.18
C THR A 21 -3.39 -16.15 -5.39
N PRO A 22 -3.17 -17.22 -6.19
CA PRO A 22 -2.41 -17.12 -7.44
C PRO A 22 -2.99 -16.12 -8.46
N ASP A 23 -4.26 -15.77 -8.31
CA ASP A 23 -4.99 -14.86 -9.18
C ASP A 23 -5.50 -13.69 -8.34
N VAL A 24 -5.02 -12.48 -8.62
CA VAL A 24 -5.34 -11.24 -7.88
C VAL A 24 -5.78 -10.18 -8.87
N GLY A 25 -6.86 -9.48 -8.56
CA GLY A 25 -7.30 -8.32 -9.32
C GLY A 25 -6.75 -7.04 -8.70
N ILE A 26 -6.23 -6.13 -9.51
CA ILE A 26 -5.96 -4.75 -9.09
C ILE A 26 -6.97 -3.84 -9.77
N VAL A 27 -7.69 -3.04 -9.00
CA VAL A 27 -8.64 -2.05 -9.52
C VAL A 27 -8.00 -0.68 -9.44
N VAL A 28 -7.88 -0.04 -10.61
CA VAL A 28 -7.21 1.25 -10.76
C VAL A 28 -8.04 2.16 -11.66
N SER A 29 -7.73 3.45 -11.59
CA SER A 29 -8.29 4.48 -12.46
C SER A 29 -7.17 5.14 -13.27
N LYS A 30 -7.54 5.96 -14.26
CA LYS A 30 -6.58 6.74 -15.06
C LYS A 30 -5.69 7.67 -14.22
N ASP A 31 -6.18 8.10 -13.06
CA ASP A 31 -5.53 9.08 -12.20
C ASP A 31 -4.73 8.43 -11.06
N THR A 32 -4.86 7.11 -10.88
CA THR A 32 -4.10 6.33 -9.88
C THR A 32 -2.60 6.50 -10.11
N ASP A 33 -1.85 6.72 -9.04
CA ASP A 33 -0.40 6.82 -9.08
C ASP A 33 0.28 5.56 -9.67
N GLU A 34 1.06 5.74 -10.75
CA GLU A 34 1.71 4.61 -11.43
C GLU A 34 2.86 4.00 -10.62
N GLN A 35 3.53 4.77 -9.75
CA GLN A 35 4.55 4.22 -8.86
C GLN A 35 3.91 3.34 -7.79
N ALA A 36 2.78 3.74 -7.22
CA ALA A 36 2.01 2.91 -6.30
C ALA A 36 1.55 1.61 -6.96
N ILE A 37 1.09 1.66 -8.21
CA ILE A 37 0.77 0.45 -8.98
C ILE A 37 2.01 -0.44 -9.11
N HIS A 38 3.15 0.14 -9.46
CA HIS A 38 4.41 -0.61 -9.59
C HIS A 38 4.83 -1.28 -8.27
N GLU A 39 4.73 -0.60 -7.13
CA GLU A 39 5.00 -1.18 -5.81
C GLU A 39 4.08 -2.36 -5.50
N VAL A 40 2.78 -2.24 -5.78
CA VAL A 40 1.83 -3.34 -5.58
C VAL A 40 2.16 -4.52 -6.48
N LEU A 41 2.48 -4.28 -7.76
CA LEU A 41 2.86 -5.35 -8.67
C LEU A 41 4.10 -6.11 -8.17
N ARG A 42 5.14 -5.39 -7.72
CA ARG A 42 6.33 -6.00 -7.13
C ARG A 42 6.00 -6.83 -5.89
N ALA A 43 5.20 -6.29 -4.97
CA ALA A 43 4.80 -7.01 -3.77
C ALA A 43 3.99 -8.30 -4.09
N LEU A 44 3.16 -8.28 -5.14
CA LEU A 44 2.43 -9.46 -5.59
C LEU A 44 3.34 -10.50 -6.28
N GLU A 45 4.31 -10.04 -7.06
CA GLU A 45 5.32 -10.90 -7.70
C GLU A 45 6.21 -11.60 -6.65
N ASP A 46 6.68 -10.85 -5.65
CA ASP A 46 7.46 -11.37 -4.52
C ASP A 46 6.67 -12.42 -3.73
N ALA A 47 5.34 -12.26 -3.63
CA ALA A 47 4.42 -13.18 -2.96
C ALA A 47 3.92 -14.34 -3.87
N ASP A 48 4.61 -14.61 -4.98
CA ASP A 48 4.34 -15.70 -5.92
C ASP A 48 2.93 -15.69 -6.56
N VAL A 49 2.32 -14.51 -6.72
CA VAL A 49 1.07 -14.34 -7.47
C VAL A 49 1.33 -14.58 -8.95
N LYS A 50 0.57 -15.49 -9.56
CA LYS A 50 0.79 -15.97 -10.94
C LYS A 50 0.08 -15.18 -12.01
N ARG A 51 -1.08 -14.61 -11.66
CA ARG A 51 -1.91 -13.82 -12.57
C ARG A 51 -2.40 -12.58 -11.85
N ILE A 52 -2.02 -11.43 -12.39
CA ILE A 52 -2.49 -10.13 -11.92
C ILE A 52 -3.41 -9.56 -13.00
N VAL A 53 -4.68 -9.35 -12.66
CA VAL A 53 -5.68 -8.81 -13.59
C VAL A 53 -5.88 -7.33 -13.28
N ARG A 54 -5.44 -6.44 -14.18
CA ARG A 54 -5.74 -5.00 -14.08
C ARG A 54 -7.17 -4.75 -14.54
N ILE A 55 -7.96 -4.14 -13.67
CA ILE A 55 -9.39 -3.88 -13.84
C ILE A 55 -9.59 -2.36 -13.74
N ASN A 56 -10.30 -1.75 -14.70
CA ASN A 56 -10.60 -0.33 -14.60
C ASN A 56 -11.74 -0.09 -13.62
N ALA A 57 -11.71 1.04 -12.90
CA ALA A 57 -12.80 1.43 -12.01
C ALA A 57 -14.15 1.42 -12.75
N GLY A 58 -15.15 0.74 -12.17
CA GLY A 58 -16.48 0.56 -12.76
C GLY A 58 -16.66 -0.75 -13.54
N GLU A 59 -15.57 -1.45 -13.88
CA GLU A 59 -15.64 -2.79 -14.48
C GLU A 59 -15.98 -3.87 -13.43
N LYS A 60 -16.49 -5.00 -13.91
CA LYS A 60 -16.89 -6.11 -13.05
C LYS A 60 -15.67 -6.83 -12.48
N VAL A 61 -15.55 -6.83 -11.17
CA VAL A 61 -14.52 -7.59 -10.44
C VAL A 61 -14.93 -9.07 -10.30
N THR A 62 -14.07 -9.98 -10.80
CA THR A 62 -14.29 -11.43 -10.79
C THR A 62 -13.19 -12.23 -10.09
N THR A 63 -12.12 -11.57 -9.64
CA THR A 63 -10.98 -12.22 -8.99
C THR A 63 -11.28 -12.59 -7.53
N PRO A 64 -10.65 -13.65 -6.99
CA PRO A 64 -10.89 -14.10 -5.61
C PRO A 64 -10.34 -13.15 -4.54
N VAL A 65 -9.25 -12.44 -4.84
CA VAL A 65 -8.72 -11.31 -4.06
C VAL A 65 -8.69 -10.07 -4.95
N THR A 66 -9.06 -8.93 -4.39
CA THR A 66 -9.08 -7.65 -5.12
C THR A 66 -8.39 -6.56 -4.31
N ILE A 67 -7.48 -5.83 -4.95
CA ILE A 67 -6.77 -4.68 -4.38
C ILE A 67 -7.23 -3.42 -5.10
N TRP A 68 -7.76 -2.45 -4.37
CA TRP A 68 -8.16 -1.14 -4.89
C TRP A 68 -7.03 -0.16 -4.59
N ILE A 69 -6.45 0.42 -5.64
CA ILE A 69 -5.29 1.32 -5.52
C ILE A 69 -5.73 2.74 -5.90
N GLY A 70 -5.41 3.70 -5.03
CA GLY A 70 -5.77 5.10 -5.17
C GLY A 70 -6.88 5.51 -4.20
N GLY A 71 -6.70 6.67 -3.57
CA GLY A 71 -7.76 7.26 -2.74
C GLY A 71 -8.96 7.74 -3.55
N PRO A 72 -10.03 8.22 -2.88
CA PRO A 72 -11.27 8.65 -3.53
C PRO A 72 -11.08 9.73 -4.63
N SER A 73 -10.02 10.54 -4.53
CA SER A 73 -9.62 11.54 -5.54
C SER A 73 -9.00 10.94 -6.80
N GLU A 74 -8.39 9.75 -6.71
CA GLU A 74 -7.72 9.04 -7.81
C GLU A 74 -8.59 7.91 -8.37
N ASN A 75 -9.24 7.16 -7.48
CA ASN A 75 -10.04 5.98 -7.75
C ASN A 75 -11.31 5.99 -6.88
N MET A 76 -12.39 6.60 -7.38
CA MET A 76 -13.66 6.73 -6.66
C MET A 76 -14.25 5.39 -6.16
N GLY A 77 -13.86 4.27 -6.76
CA GLY A 77 -14.31 2.95 -6.31
C GLY A 77 -13.80 2.57 -4.93
N SER A 78 -12.64 3.09 -4.50
CA SER A 78 -12.06 2.80 -3.18
C SER A 78 -12.93 3.34 -2.03
N ALA A 79 -13.56 4.50 -2.20
CA ALA A 79 -14.47 5.10 -1.20
C ALA A 79 -15.64 4.17 -0.85
N LEU A 80 -16.29 3.59 -1.86
CA LEU A 80 -17.42 2.67 -1.66
C LEU A 80 -17.00 1.40 -0.93
N VAL A 81 -15.80 0.89 -1.21
CA VAL A 81 -15.28 -0.32 -0.58
C VAL A 81 -14.88 -0.07 0.87
N LEU A 82 -14.27 1.10 1.17
CA LEU A 82 -13.96 1.52 2.54
C LEU A 82 -15.24 1.66 3.38
N ASP A 83 -16.29 2.28 2.84
CA ASP A 83 -17.59 2.39 3.50
C ASP A 83 -18.21 1.02 3.81
N GLN A 84 -18.18 0.09 2.84
CA GLN A 84 -18.64 -1.29 3.04
C GLN A 84 -17.84 -2.04 4.12
N MET A 85 -16.56 -1.72 4.25
CA MET A 85 -15.68 -2.22 5.31
C MET A 85 -15.90 -1.53 6.65
N GLY A 86 -16.63 -0.42 6.70
CA GLY A 86 -16.78 0.44 7.88
C GLY A 86 -15.47 1.11 8.28
N VAL A 87 -14.65 1.50 7.30
CA VAL A 87 -13.36 2.17 7.50
C VAL A 87 -13.48 3.59 6.94
N GLU A 88 -13.02 4.57 7.71
CA GLU A 88 -12.96 5.97 7.26
C GLU A 88 -11.87 6.16 6.20
N GLY A 89 -12.17 6.96 5.17
CA GLY A 89 -11.21 7.29 4.12
C GLY A 89 -10.12 8.28 4.53
N PRO A 90 -9.18 8.57 3.60
CA PRO A 90 -8.02 9.40 3.86
C PRO A 90 -8.29 10.92 3.81
N GLU A 91 -9.50 11.36 3.46
CA GLU A 91 -9.79 12.78 3.14
C GLU A 91 -9.52 13.74 4.30
N ALA A 92 -9.70 13.27 5.53
CA ALA A 92 -9.47 14.05 6.75
C ALA A 92 -8.01 14.01 7.25
N LEU A 93 -7.15 13.19 6.63
CA LEU A 93 -5.75 13.04 7.03
C LEU A 93 -4.92 14.26 6.61
N LYS A 94 -3.67 14.33 7.09
CA LYS A 94 -2.70 15.30 6.58
C LYS A 94 -2.25 14.92 5.17
N ASP A 95 -1.58 15.84 4.50
CA ASP A 95 -0.96 15.58 3.19
C ASP A 95 0.02 14.40 3.31
N GLU A 96 0.15 13.62 2.24
CA GLU A 96 0.81 12.31 2.21
C GLU A 96 0.18 11.25 3.12
N GLY A 97 -0.96 11.55 3.77
CA GLY A 97 -1.68 10.61 4.62
C GLY A 97 -2.35 9.50 3.82
N ASP A 98 -2.43 8.32 4.41
CA ASP A 98 -2.90 7.12 3.74
C ASP A 98 -3.73 6.20 4.65
N VAL A 99 -4.58 5.41 4.02
CA VAL A 99 -5.39 4.36 4.65
C VAL A 99 -5.15 3.05 3.90
N LEU A 100 -4.73 2.04 4.65
CA LEU A 100 -4.69 0.65 4.21
C LEU A 100 -5.76 -0.15 4.96
N ALA A 101 -6.69 -0.75 4.23
CA ALA A 101 -7.68 -1.66 4.79
C ALA A 101 -7.64 -3.03 4.12
N SER A 102 -7.66 -4.11 4.90
CA SER A 102 -7.78 -5.50 4.44
C SER A 102 -8.89 -6.18 5.24
N LYS A 103 -9.96 -6.65 4.58
CA LYS A 103 -11.07 -7.37 5.22
C LYS A 103 -11.61 -8.48 4.33
N GLN A 104 -12.20 -9.50 4.95
CA GLN A 104 -12.88 -10.60 4.27
C GLN A 104 -14.36 -10.71 4.69
N LYS A 105 -15.18 -9.73 4.32
CA LYS A 105 -16.64 -9.77 4.53
C LYS A 105 -17.35 -10.15 3.24
N GLY A 106 -17.39 -11.45 2.95
CA GLY A 106 -17.99 -12.03 1.74
C GLY A 106 -17.04 -12.06 0.52
N LYS A 107 -16.25 -10.99 0.32
CA LYS A 107 -15.13 -10.96 -0.63
C LYS A 107 -13.85 -10.57 0.10
N LYS A 108 -12.70 -11.06 -0.39
CA LYS A 108 -11.37 -10.69 0.11
C LYS A 108 -10.92 -9.42 -0.61
N GLN A 109 -10.88 -8.32 0.13
CA GLN A 109 -10.62 -7.00 -0.45
C GLN A 109 -9.56 -6.27 0.35
N ILE A 110 -8.69 -5.59 -0.39
CA ILE A 110 -7.64 -4.72 0.13
C ILE A 110 -7.85 -3.35 -0.51
N VAL A 111 -7.73 -2.27 0.25
CA VAL A 111 -7.79 -0.90 -0.24
C VAL A 111 -6.52 -0.17 0.20
N LEU A 112 -5.86 0.48 -0.77
CA LEU A 112 -4.68 1.31 -0.60
C LEU A 112 -5.05 2.72 -1.06
N ALA A 113 -5.47 3.57 -0.12
CA ALA A 113 -6.08 4.85 -0.39
C ALA A 113 -5.27 5.99 0.23
N GLY A 114 -4.54 6.75 -0.58
CA GLY A 114 -3.92 7.99 -0.17
C GLY A 114 -4.88 9.17 -0.19
N LYS A 115 -4.61 10.20 0.60
CA LYS A 115 -5.22 11.52 0.44
C LYS A 115 -4.82 12.16 -0.90
N ASP A 116 -3.59 11.89 -1.30
CA ASP A 116 -2.95 12.25 -2.55
C ASP A 116 -2.13 11.07 -3.09
N LYS A 117 -1.50 11.26 -4.26
CA LYS A 117 -0.68 10.24 -4.93
C LYS A 117 0.46 9.73 -4.06
N THR A 118 1.09 10.61 -3.29
CA THR A 118 2.19 10.26 -2.39
C THR A 118 1.69 9.37 -1.24
N GLY A 119 0.54 9.69 -0.66
CA GLY A 119 -0.11 8.81 0.32
C GLY A 119 -0.46 7.44 -0.28
N THR A 120 -0.94 7.39 -1.53
CA THR A 120 -1.26 6.11 -2.20
C THR A 120 0.01 5.28 -2.40
N TYR A 121 1.14 5.92 -2.73
CA TYR A 121 2.45 5.28 -2.79
C TYR A 121 2.90 4.72 -1.42
N TYR A 122 2.72 5.47 -0.33
CA TYR A 122 3.06 5.00 1.02
C TYR A 122 2.16 3.87 1.52
N ALA A 123 0.87 3.86 1.16
CA ALA A 123 0.00 2.72 1.41
C ALA A 123 0.51 1.46 0.68
N ALA A 124 0.99 1.60 -0.55
CA ALA A 124 1.56 0.48 -1.33
C ALA A 124 2.86 -0.06 -0.71
N LYS A 125 3.74 0.81 -0.20
CA LYS A 125 4.91 0.39 0.59
C LYS A 125 4.51 -0.37 1.84
N THR A 126 3.54 0.16 2.58
CA THR A 126 3.02 -0.50 3.79
C THR A 126 2.41 -1.86 3.47
N PHE A 127 1.72 -2.00 2.33
CA PHE A 127 1.15 -3.25 1.87
C PHE A 127 2.19 -4.35 1.67
N LYS A 128 3.34 -4.05 1.05
CA LYS A 128 4.45 -5.01 0.91
C LYS A 128 4.84 -5.59 2.26
N HIS A 129 4.98 -4.73 3.27
CA HIS A 129 5.30 -5.18 4.62
C HIS A 129 4.17 -5.98 5.25
N LEU A 130 2.90 -5.68 4.93
CA LEU A 130 1.72 -6.37 5.48
C LEU A 130 1.62 -7.85 5.11
N ILE A 131 2.21 -8.26 3.98
CA ILE A 131 2.21 -9.65 3.50
C ILE A 131 3.07 -10.50 4.45
N GLN A 132 2.49 -11.58 4.96
CA GLN A 132 3.16 -12.53 5.83
C GLN A 132 3.50 -13.80 5.05
N ASP A 133 4.79 -14.14 4.98
CA ASP A 133 5.23 -15.44 4.50
C ASP A 133 4.62 -16.55 5.38
N ARG A 134 3.97 -17.51 4.73
CA ARG A 134 3.40 -18.71 5.37
C ARG A 134 3.56 -19.90 4.45
N GLU A 135 3.73 -21.08 5.07
CA GLU A 135 3.85 -22.33 4.33
C GLU A 135 2.67 -22.54 3.37
N GLY A 136 2.99 -22.73 2.09
CA GLY A 136 2.04 -22.95 1.01
C GLY A 136 1.57 -21.67 0.31
N ARG A 137 1.06 -20.68 1.05
CA ARG A 137 0.63 -19.39 0.50
C ARG A 137 0.80 -18.27 1.51
N ASP A 138 1.40 -17.18 1.03
CA ASP A 138 1.46 -15.91 1.74
C ASP A 138 0.08 -15.44 2.19
N TRP A 139 0.07 -14.74 3.30
CA TRP A 139 -1.12 -14.39 4.05
C TRP A 139 -1.21 -12.90 4.26
N VAL A 140 -2.40 -12.34 4.04
CA VAL A 140 -2.70 -10.96 4.38
C VAL A 140 -3.65 -10.95 5.58
N PRO A 141 -3.25 -10.40 6.73
CA PRO A 141 -4.13 -10.26 7.89
C PRO A 141 -5.28 -9.30 7.60
N GLU A 142 -6.38 -9.42 8.36
CA GLU A 142 -7.34 -8.31 8.43
C GLU A 142 -6.67 -7.13 9.14
N ALA A 143 -6.72 -5.97 8.50
CA ALA A 143 -6.01 -4.79 8.97
C ALA A 143 -6.79 -3.50 8.65
N GLU A 144 -6.62 -2.51 9.51
CA GLU A 144 -7.00 -1.12 9.33
C GLU A 144 -5.82 -0.29 9.82
N ILE A 145 -5.10 0.32 8.89
CA ILE A 145 -3.93 1.16 9.15
C ILE A 145 -4.24 2.54 8.59
N ARG A 146 -4.02 3.57 9.40
CA ARG A 146 -4.10 4.97 8.98
C ARG A 146 -2.80 5.62 9.37
N ASP A 147 -2.15 6.25 8.41
CA ASP A 147 -0.83 6.80 8.61
C ASP A 147 -0.71 8.18 7.98
N TRP A 148 0.17 9.00 8.54
CA TRP A 148 0.53 10.31 8.01
C TRP A 148 1.82 10.78 8.66
N PRO A 149 2.59 11.62 7.97
CA PRO A 149 3.81 12.17 8.55
C PRO A 149 3.50 13.24 9.61
N GLU A 150 4.27 13.24 10.69
CA GLU A 150 4.29 14.38 11.62
C GLU A 150 4.98 15.59 11.02
N MET A 151 6.04 15.35 10.24
CA MET A 151 6.87 16.37 9.61
C MET A 151 6.80 16.23 8.08
N PRO A 152 6.47 17.31 7.34
CA PRO A 152 6.24 17.24 5.89
C PRO A 152 7.54 17.07 5.07
N ILE A 153 8.71 17.35 5.65
CA ILE A 153 10.00 17.17 4.99
C ILE A 153 10.80 16.17 5.81
N ARG A 154 11.17 15.06 5.18
CA ARG A 154 11.95 13.97 5.76
C ARG A 154 13.05 13.64 4.75
N GLY A 155 14.23 13.29 5.23
CA GLY A 155 15.35 13.02 4.33
C GLY A 155 16.70 13.32 4.95
N SER A 156 17.71 13.39 4.09
CA SER A 156 19.09 13.55 4.50
C SER A 156 19.80 14.56 3.62
N ILE A 157 20.88 15.12 4.14
CA ILE A 157 21.77 16.03 3.41
C ILE A 157 23.20 15.53 3.56
N GLU A 158 23.92 15.40 2.44
CA GLU A 158 25.34 15.06 2.41
C GLU A 158 26.17 16.28 2.84
N GLY A 159 26.17 16.59 4.13
CA GLY A 159 26.73 17.83 4.70
C GLY A 159 28.05 17.65 5.46
N PHE A 160 28.69 16.50 5.37
CA PHE A 160 29.94 16.21 6.12
C PHE A 160 31.19 16.66 5.35
N TYR A 161 32.26 16.92 6.09
CA TYR A 161 33.58 17.18 5.50
C TYR A 161 34.33 15.85 5.33
N GLY A 162 34.53 15.43 4.08
CA GLY A 162 35.20 14.17 3.74
C GLY A 162 35.07 13.84 2.25
N PRO A 163 35.55 12.66 1.81
CA PRO A 163 35.28 12.16 0.47
C PRO A 163 33.77 12.06 0.24
N PRO A 164 33.23 12.61 -0.86
CA PRO A 164 31.80 12.54 -1.12
C PRO A 164 31.37 11.09 -1.37
N TRP A 165 30.09 10.83 -1.17
CA TRP A 165 29.47 9.59 -1.60
C TRP A 165 29.71 9.35 -3.09
N THR A 166 29.95 8.09 -3.45
CA THR A 166 29.96 7.70 -4.85
C THR A 166 28.56 7.87 -5.44
N HIS A 167 28.45 7.83 -6.77
CA HIS A 167 27.14 7.87 -7.40
C HIS A 167 26.27 6.66 -7.01
N GLU A 168 26.88 5.48 -6.88
CA GLU A 168 26.20 4.25 -6.46
C GLU A 168 25.69 4.35 -5.02
N ASP A 169 26.51 4.89 -4.11
CA ASP A 169 26.10 5.13 -2.71
C ASP A 169 24.88 6.07 -2.64
N ARG A 170 24.86 7.14 -3.44
CA ARG A 170 23.73 8.08 -3.49
C ARG A 170 22.45 7.40 -3.97
N LEU A 171 22.53 6.56 -5.01
CA LEU A 171 21.36 5.81 -5.50
C LEU A 171 20.86 4.82 -4.44
N SER A 172 21.76 4.11 -3.77
CA SER A 172 21.40 3.20 -2.68
C SER A 172 20.75 3.93 -1.50
N GLN A 173 21.23 5.12 -1.14
CA GLN A 173 20.60 5.96 -0.12
C GLN A 173 19.19 6.42 -0.52
N LEU A 174 19.00 6.85 -1.77
CA LEU A 174 17.67 7.26 -2.26
C LEU A 174 16.67 6.11 -2.25
N GLU A 175 17.09 4.90 -2.62
CA GLU A 175 16.25 3.70 -2.54
C GLU A 175 15.86 3.41 -1.09
N PHE A 176 16.83 3.44 -0.16
CA PHE A 176 16.57 3.25 1.26
C PHE A 176 15.59 4.29 1.83
N TYR A 177 15.73 5.56 1.45
CA TYR A 177 14.81 6.63 1.84
C TYR A 177 13.38 6.37 1.35
N GLY A 178 13.23 5.92 0.09
CA GLY A 178 11.93 5.55 -0.47
C GLY A 178 11.26 4.37 0.25
N GLU A 179 12.01 3.35 0.66
CA GLU A 179 11.48 2.23 1.46
C GLU A 179 11.00 2.67 2.85
N ASN A 180 11.54 3.76 3.39
CA ASN A 180 11.26 4.25 4.75
C ASN A 180 10.41 5.54 4.78
N LYS A 181 9.71 5.85 3.68
CA LYS A 181 8.81 7.03 3.54
C LYS A 181 9.48 8.38 3.85
N HIS A 182 10.76 8.53 3.48
CA HIS A 182 11.47 9.81 3.54
C HIS A 182 11.19 10.67 2.31
#